data_AF-A0A9Q0PTG4-F1
#
_entry.id   AF-A0A9Q0PTG4-F1
#
_cell.length_a   1.000
_cell.length_b   1.000
_cell.length_c   1.000
_cell.angle_alpha   90.00
_cell.angle_beta   90.00
_cell.angle_gamma   90.00
#
_symmetry.space_group_name_H-M   'P 1'
#
loop_
_entity.id
_entity.type
_entity.pdbx_description
1 polymer ?
#
loop_
_entity_poly.entity_id
_entity_poly.type
_entity_poly.pdbx_seq_one_letter_code
_entity_poly.pdbx_strand_id
1 'polypeptide(L)'
;MFSPSLNAHKPLFLSNSNNKPFSSPFLTQQPLFFLRLSKTHFKPTTTLSVSATLIPSSPSPSIQQHYQPYRPPPSPLPSQYKSLDTPSRLEILSNRLGLWYEYAPLIPSLFQEGFTPSSLEEATGISGVEQNRLVVGAKVRDSLVHSNTDPEIVASFDLGGAELLYEIRLLSASQRDAAARYIVLNKMDAKGAQDLARAMKDFPRRRGDKFWENFDYTLPGDCLSFLYYRQSREHKKPSESRANSLQMALEAAESEKAKSVVLKELEEGGERKEKGDGEIAGGVPVPVVRLKIGEVAEATSVVVLPVCRSEDGGKEKILEAPVGV
;
A
#
# COMPACT_ATOMS: atom_id res chain seq x y z
N MET A 1 47.09 55.49 24.24
CA MET A 1 48.22 54.57 23.95
C MET A 1 47.98 53.30 24.73
N PHE A 2 47.42 52.25 24.13
CA PHE A 2 47.59 50.85 24.52
C PHE A 2 47.16 49.96 23.33
N SER A 3 47.91 48.88 23.17
CA SER A 3 48.16 48.09 21.97
C SER A 3 47.00 47.18 21.50
N PRO A 4 47.05 46.67 20.26
CA PRO A 4 46.08 45.69 19.76
C PRO A 4 46.51 44.26 20.10
N SER A 5 45.62 43.44 20.65
CA SER A 5 45.81 41.98 20.73
C SER A 5 44.97 41.29 19.64
N LEU A 6 45.66 40.71 18.67
CA LEU A 6 45.14 39.74 17.72
C LEU A 6 44.50 38.56 18.44
N ASN A 7 43.25 38.24 18.13
CA ASN A 7 42.70 36.91 18.40
C ASN A 7 42.02 36.38 17.13
N ALA A 8 42.74 35.47 16.46
CA ALA A 8 42.27 34.74 15.31
C ALA A 8 41.38 33.59 15.78
N HIS A 9 40.08 33.66 15.48
CA HIS A 9 39.18 32.53 15.67
C HIS A 9 39.29 31.57 14.47
N LYS A 10 40.03 30.48 14.68
CA LYS A 10 40.01 29.28 13.83
C LYS A 10 38.63 28.61 13.90
N PRO A 11 38.03 28.19 12.78
CA PRO A 11 36.94 27.22 12.81
C PRO A 11 37.51 25.83 13.14
N LEU A 12 37.01 25.22 14.22
CA LEU A 12 37.30 23.83 14.57
C LEU A 12 36.56 22.92 13.58
N PHE A 13 37.30 22.44 12.58
CA PHE A 13 36.96 21.24 11.83
C PHE A 13 37.18 20.02 12.72
N LEU A 14 36.10 19.34 13.08
CA LEU A 14 36.13 17.97 13.60
C LEU A 14 35.64 17.04 12.49
N SER A 15 36.61 16.53 11.74
CA SER A 15 36.44 15.45 10.77
C SER A 15 36.45 14.11 11.50
N ASN A 16 35.29 13.45 11.64
CA ASN A 16 35.23 11.99 11.62
C ASN A 16 33.78 11.49 11.51
N SER A 17 33.41 10.90 10.37
CA SER A 17 32.71 9.60 10.33
C SER A 17 32.51 9.15 8.89
N ASN A 18 33.22 8.08 8.56
CA ASN A 18 33.04 7.14 7.45
C ASN A 18 31.73 7.23 6.65
N ASN A 19 31.86 7.65 5.40
CA ASN A 19 30.90 7.40 4.34
C ASN A 19 30.93 5.91 3.96
N LYS A 20 29.80 5.22 4.17
CA LYS A 20 29.42 4.04 3.36
C LYS A 20 27.93 4.11 3.01
N PRO A 21 27.57 3.86 1.74
CA PRO A 21 26.19 3.93 1.27
C PRO A 21 25.37 2.74 1.77
N PHE A 22 24.19 3.02 2.32
CA PHE A 22 23.16 2.01 2.58
C PHE A 22 22.63 1.50 1.23
N SER A 23 23.13 0.34 0.84
CA SER A 23 22.62 -0.45 -0.29
C SER A 23 21.38 -1.23 0.14
N SER A 24 20.31 -1.09 -0.62
CA SER A 24 19.09 -1.88 -0.57
C SER A 24 19.37 -3.37 -0.80
N PRO A 25 18.87 -4.31 0.03
CA PRO A 25 19.08 -5.73 -0.19
C PRO A 25 17.93 -6.32 -1.01
N PHE A 26 17.71 -5.89 -2.25
CA PHE A 26 16.81 -6.56 -3.19
C PHE A 26 17.23 -6.29 -4.63
N LEU A 27 18.37 -6.86 -5.03
CA LEU A 27 18.75 -7.11 -6.44
C LEU A 27 20.09 -7.86 -6.44
N THR A 28 20.05 -9.16 -6.18
CA THR A 28 21.16 -10.06 -6.51
C THR A 28 20.88 -10.73 -7.85
N GLN A 29 21.80 -10.43 -8.76
CA GLN A 29 21.97 -10.99 -10.09
C GLN A 29 21.93 -12.52 -10.06
N GLN A 30 21.19 -13.11 -11.00
CA GLN A 30 21.29 -14.53 -11.29
C GLN A 30 22.66 -14.84 -11.90
N PRO A 31 23.42 -15.83 -11.41
CA PRO A 31 24.52 -16.40 -12.17
C PRO A 31 23.98 -17.32 -13.28
N LEU A 32 24.37 -17.03 -14.51
CA LEU A 32 24.20 -17.91 -15.66
C LEU A 32 25.02 -19.19 -15.44
N PHE A 33 24.37 -20.26 -14.98
CA PHE A 33 24.96 -21.59 -14.98
C PHE A 33 24.81 -22.22 -16.37
N PHE A 34 25.90 -22.21 -17.12
CA PHE A 34 26.11 -23.07 -18.27
C PHE A 34 26.19 -24.53 -17.80
N LEU A 35 25.11 -25.29 -17.95
CA LEU A 35 25.18 -26.74 -17.90
C LEU A 35 25.36 -27.29 -19.33
N ARG A 36 26.59 -27.74 -19.58
CA ARG A 36 26.94 -28.60 -20.72
C ARG A 36 26.11 -29.87 -20.65
N LEU A 37 25.16 -30.02 -21.57
CA LEU A 37 24.46 -31.29 -21.75
C LEU A 37 25.34 -32.22 -22.60
N SER A 38 25.78 -33.31 -21.98
CA SER A 38 26.53 -34.40 -22.61
C SER A 38 25.67 -35.11 -23.66
N LYS A 39 26.24 -35.30 -24.86
CA LYS A 39 25.70 -36.11 -25.94
C LYS A 39 25.47 -37.55 -25.46
N THR A 40 24.24 -38.02 -25.55
CA THR A 40 23.95 -39.47 -25.58
C THR A 40 23.20 -39.80 -26.86
N HIS A 41 23.86 -40.58 -27.70
CA HIS A 41 23.36 -41.10 -28.97
C HIS A 41 22.25 -42.12 -28.73
N PHE A 42 21.04 -41.83 -29.18
CA PHE A 42 19.99 -42.84 -29.40
C PHE A 42 19.71 -42.95 -30.90
N LYS A 43 19.71 -44.19 -31.38
CA LYS A 43 19.58 -44.56 -32.81
C LYS A 43 18.11 -44.46 -33.28
N PRO A 44 17.88 -44.16 -34.57
CA PRO A 44 16.56 -43.83 -35.10
C PRO A 44 15.71 -45.09 -35.34
N THR A 45 14.42 -45.01 -35.05
CA THR A 45 13.42 -46.01 -35.45
C THR A 45 12.45 -45.38 -36.44
N THR A 46 12.15 -46.17 -37.47
CA THR A 46 11.52 -45.83 -38.75
C THR A 46 10.06 -45.40 -38.67
N THR A 47 9.80 -44.35 -39.44
CA THR A 47 8.56 -43.86 -40.08
C THR A 47 7.30 -44.74 -40.05
N LEU A 48 6.19 -44.14 -39.60
CA LEU A 48 4.88 -44.35 -40.21
C LEU A 48 4.26 -43.01 -40.58
N SER A 49 3.93 -42.90 -41.86
CA SER A 49 3.31 -41.78 -42.55
C SER A 49 1.87 -41.60 -42.09
N VAL A 50 1.54 -40.43 -41.55
CA VAL A 50 0.15 -39.97 -41.42
C VAL A 50 0.03 -38.67 -42.18
N SER A 51 -0.71 -38.74 -43.29
CA SER A 51 -1.02 -37.63 -44.17
C SER A 51 -1.81 -36.56 -43.41
N ALA A 52 -1.19 -35.42 -43.13
CA ALA A 52 -1.89 -34.22 -42.67
C ALA A 52 -2.42 -33.46 -43.88
N THR A 53 -3.75 -33.35 -43.95
CA THR A 53 -4.49 -32.58 -44.95
C THR A 53 -4.00 -31.13 -44.98
N LEU A 54 -3.55 -30.70 -46.16
CA LEU A 54 -3.12 -29.33 -46.46
C LEU A 54 -4.31 -28.38 -46.31
N ILE A 55 -4.25 -27.48 -45.32
CA ILE A 55 -5.12 -26.31 -45.24
C ILE A 55 -4.53 -25.25 -46.18
N PRO A 56 -5.32 -24.65 -47.10
CA PRO A 56 -4.80 -23.68 -48.05
C PRO A 56 -4.35 -22.39 -47.34
N SER A 57 -3.15 -21.95 -47.69
CA SER A 57 -2.51 -20.70 -47.30
C SER A 57 -3.32 -19.50 -47.80
N SER A 58 -3.93 -18.77 -46.88
CA SER A 58 -4.40 -17.40 -47.13
C SER A 58 -3.23 -16.43 -46.86
N PRO A 59 -3.09 -15.36 -47.67
CA PRO A 59 -1.99 -14.41 -47.51
C PRO A 59 -2.16 -13.60 -46.23
N SER A 60 -1.12 -13.57 -45.40
CA SER A 60 -1.07 -12.76 -44.19
C SER A 60 -1.13 -11.27 -44.54
N PRO A 61 -2.09 -10.49 -44.00
CA PRO A 61 -1.99 -9.05 -44.07
C PRO A 61 -0.83 -8.59 -43.18
N SER A 62 -0.05 -7.67 -43.72
CA SER A 62 1.04 -6.93 -43.09
C SER A 62 0.84 -6.69 -41.59
N ILE A 63 1.69 -7.27 -40.74
CA ILE A 63 1.86 -6.84 -39.35
C ILE A 63 2.64 -5.53 -39.39
N GLN A 64 1.96 -4.44 -39.68
CA GLN A 64 2.44 -3.09 -39.41
C GLN A 64 1.41 -2.39 -38.53
N GLN A 65 1.84 -2.11 -37.29
CA GLN A 65 1.27 -1.15 -36.33
C GLN A 65 0.02 -1.54 -35.53
N HIS A 66 0.19 -2.36 -34.48
CA HIS A 66 -0.88 -2.58 -33.48
C HIS A 66 -0.51 -2.19 -32.04
N TYR A 67 0.71 -1.71 -31.75
CA TYR A 67 1.01 -1.19 -30.42
C TYR A 67 0.66 0.30 -30.36
N GLN A 68 -0.58 0.59 -29.98
CA GLN A 68 -0.92 1.89 -29.43
C GLN A 68 -0.70 1.84 -27.92
N PRO A 69 0.22 2.66 -27.36
CA PRO A 69 0.30 2.83 -25.92
C PRO A 69 -1.08 3.23 -25.39
N TYR A 70 -1.56 2.54 -24.35
CA TYR A 70 -2.86 2.82 -23.76
C TYR A 70 -3.00 4.30 -23.42
N ARG A 71 -3.93 5.00 -24.08
CA ARG A 71 -4.31 6.38 -23.73
C ARG A 71 -5.65 6.32 -23.00
N PRO A 72 -5.70 6.66 -21.70
CA PRO A 72 -6.97 6.73 -20.99
C PRO A 72 -7.89 7.77 -21.66
N PRO A 73 -9.22 7.60 -21.56
CA PRO A 73 -10.18 8.54 -22.14
C PRO A 73 -9.96 9.97 -21.60
N PRO A 74 -10.25 11.00 -22.40
CA PRO A 74 -10.04 12.40 -22.02
C PRO A 74 -10.82 12.72 -20.75
N SER A 75 -10.11 13.21 -19.73
CA SER A 75 -10.76 13.86 -18.60
C SER A 75 -11.33 15.19 -19.07
N PRO A 76 -12.53 15.60 -18.63
CA PRO A 76 -13.12 16.84 -19.08
C PRO A 76 -12.22 18.00 -18.65
N LEU A 77 -11.63 18.69 -19.63
CA LEU A 77 -10.94 19.94 -19.38
C LEU A 77 -11.95 21.03 -19.03
N PRO A 78 -11.64 21.91 -18.05
CA PRO A 78 -12.40 23.13 -17.85
C PRO A 78 -12.55 23.90 -19.17
N SER A 79 -13.76 24.41 -19.43
CA SER A 79 -14.08 25.12 -20.69
C SER A 79 -13.09 26.26 -20.98
N GLN A 80 -12.61 26.93 -19.92
CA GLN A 80 -11.62 28.01 -19.97
C GLN A 80 -10.27 27.63 -20.57
N TYR A 81 -9.86 26.36 -20.49
CA TYR A 81 -8.56 25.91 -21.00
C TYR A 81 -8.64 25.13 -22.31
N LYS A 82 -9.85 24.75 -22.73
CA LYS A 82 -10.07 23.92 -23.91
C LYS A 82 -9.64 24.59 -25.22
N SER A 83 -9.77 25.90 -25.32
CA SER A 83 -9.40 26.69 -26.50
C SER A 83 -7.95 27.18 -26.52
N LEU A 84 -7.20 26.96 -25.44
CA LEU A 84 -5.82 27.42 -25.35
C LEU A 84 -4.88 26.48 -26.12
N ASP A 85 -3.84 27.07 -26.70
CA ASP A 85 -2.73 26.37 -27.33
C ASP A 85 -1.77 25.76 -26.28
N THR A 86 -0.98 24.77 -26.71
CA THR A 86 -0.05 24.05 -25.84
C THR A 86 0.92 24.95 -25.05
N PRO A 87 1.58 25.98 -25.64
CA PRO A 87 2.49 26.82 -24.87
C PRO A 87 1.77 27.65 -23.80
N SER A 88 0.56 28.16 -24.07
CA SER A 88 -0.24 28.87 -23.06
C SER A 88 -0.65 27.94 -21.90
N ARG A 89 -0.95 26.67 -22.18
CA ARG A 89 -1.23 25.68 -21.11
C ARG A 89 -0.01 25.39 -20.26
N LEU A 90 1.18 25.33 -20.87
CA LEU A 90 2.44 25.18 -20.14
C LEU A 90 2.74 26.41 -19.28
N GLU A 91 2.45 27.61 -19.77
CA GLU A 91 2.61 28.85 -19.02
C GLU A 91 1.68 28.92 -17.79
N ILE A 92 0.43 28.44 -17.92
CA ILE A 92 -0.49 28.33 -16.78
C ILE A 92 0.08 27.40 -15.71
N LEU A 93 0.67 26.27 -16.10
CA LEU A 93 1.27 25.32 -15.17
C LEU A 93 2.55 25.86 -14.53
N SER A 94 3.44 26.48 -15.32
CA SER A 94 4.71 27.01 -14.82
C SER A 94 4.51 28.14 -13.81
N ASN A 95 3.55 29.03 -14.08
CA ASN A 95 3.22 30.15 -13.21
C ASN A 95 2.15 29.80 -12.15
N ARG A 96 1.62 28.57 -12.16
CA ARG A 96 0.55 28.09 -11.25
C ARG A 96 -0.66 29.04 -11.24
N LEU A 97 -1.12 29.44 -12.42
CA LEU A 97 -2.20 30.41 -12.58
C LEU A 97 -3.56 29.75 -12.33
N GLY A 98 -4.21 30.16 -11.23
CA GLY A 98 -5.51 29.65 -10.80
C GLY A 98 -5.41 28.68 -9.62
N LEU A 99 -6.53 28.04 -9.29
CA LEU A 99 -6.57 27.07 -8.20
C LEU A 99 -5.98 25.73 -8.64
N TRP A 100 -5.41 24.99 -7.68
CA TRP A 100 -4.66 23.77 -7.99
C TRP A 100 -5.48 22.71 -8.72
N TYR A 101 -6.78 22.63 -8.43
CA TYR A 101 -7.69 21.70 -9.06
C TYR A 101 -8.18 22.16 -10.44
N GLU A 102 -8.02 23.44 -10.79
CA GLU A 102 -8.41 23.98 -12.09
C GLU A 102 -7.35 23.66 -13.15
N TYR A 103 -6.07 23.86 -12.81
CA TYR A 103 -4.99 23.55 -13.73
C TYR A 103 -4.57 22.07 -13.68
N ALA A 104 -4.92 21.30 -12.65
CA ALA A 104 -4.58 19.87 -12.56
C ALA A 104 -5.03 19.03 -13.78
N PRO A 105 -6.25 19.21 -14.35
CA PRO A 105 -6.68 18.55 -15.58
C PRO A 105 -5.81 18.84 -16.82
N LEU A 106 -5.01 19.91 -16.82
CA LEU A 106 -4.09 20.20 -17.93
C LEU A 106 -2.98 19.13 -18.04
N ILE A 107 -2.52 18.60 -16.91
CA ILE A 107 -1.45 17.60 -16.85
C ILE A 107 -1.80 16.35 -17.68
N PRO A 108 -2.92 15.64 -17.44
CA PRO A 108 -3.28 14.48 -18.24
C PRO A 108 -3.60 14.84 -19.70
N SER A 109 -4.08 16.06 -19.98
CA SER A 109 -4.25 16.52 -21.37
C SER A 109 -2.92 16.67 -22.09
N LEU A 110 -1.89 17.22 -21.44
CA LEU A 110 -0.55 17.35 -22.03
C LEU A 110 0.10 15.98 -22.22
N PHE A 111 -0.14 15.02 -21.31
CA PHE A 111 0.30 13.63 -21.52
C PHE A 111 -0.35 13.00 -22.76
N GLN A 112 -1.62 13.34 -23.03
CA GLN A 112 -2.29 12.93 -24.26
C GLN A 112 -1.76 13.65 -25.51
N GLU A 113 -1.09 14.79 -25.38
CA GLU A 113 -0.41 15.47 -26.49
C GLU A 113 1.01 14.93 -26.75
N GLY A 114 1.52 14.07 -25.85
CA GLY A 114 2.82 13.41 -25.99
C GLY A 114 3.88 13.86 -25.00
N PHE A 115 3.55 14.76 -24.06
CA PHE A 115 4.46 15.12 -22.98
C PHE A 115 4.65 13.94 -22.01
N THR A 116 5.90 13.68 -21.65
CA THR A 116 6.23 12.76 -20.55
C THR A 116 6.26 13.53 -19.22
N PRO A 117 6.07 12.87 -18.06
CA PRO A 117 6.17 13.54 -16.76
C PRO A 117 7.49 14.31 -16.57
N SER A 118 8.61 13.75 -17.05
CA SER A 118 9.93 14.38 -17.00
C SER A 118 10.03 15.61 -17.90
N SER A 119 9.53 15.54 -19.14
CA SER A 119 9.52 16.70 -20.05
C SER A 119 8.61 17.81 -19.53
N LEU A 120 7.49 17.45 -18.89
CA LEU A 120 6.60 18.43 -18.27
C LEU A 120 7.24 19.08 -17.03
N GLU A 121 7.99 18.33 -16.24
CA GLU A 121 8.76 18.83 -15.11
C GLU A 121 9.84 19.82 -15.55
N GLU A 122 10.56 19.52 -16.64
CA GLU A 122 11.54 20.46 -17.23
C GLU A 122 10.89 21.76 -17.71
N ALA A 123 9.69 21.68 -18.29
CA ALA A 123 8.99 22.85 -18.82
C ALA A 123 8.28 23.70 -17.74
N THR A 124 7.79 23.08 -16.68
CA THR A 124 6.90 23.74 -15.68
C THR A 124 7.48 23.81 -14.28
N GLY A 125 8.53 23.05 -13.97
CA GLY A 125 9.09 22.91 -12.62
C GLY A 125 8.25 22.08 -11.66
N ILE A 126 7.12 21.51 -12.10
CA ILE A 126 6.26 20.66 -11.25
C ILE A 126 6.81 19.23 -11.26
N SER A 127 7.23 18.73 -10.10
CA SER A 127 7.81 17.38 -10.01
C SER A 127 6.82 16.28 -10.44
N GLY A 128 7.31 15.17 -11.00
CA GLY A 128 6.43 14.04 -11.36
C GLY A 128 5.57 13.51 -10.19
N VAL A 129 6.06 13.59 -8.96
CA VAL A 129 5.30 13.22 -7.75
C VAL A 129 4.15 14.21 -7.49
N GLU A 130 4.44 15.51 -7.61
CA GLU A 130 3.44 16.57 -7.46
C GLU A 130 2.41 16.53 -8.59
N GLN A 131 2.81 16.25 -9.83
CA GLN A 131 1.90 16.07 -10.97
C GLN A 131 0.86 14.98 -10.66
N ASN A 132 1.30 13.81 -10.20
CA ASN A 132 0.39 12.72 -9.83
C ASN A 132 -0.52 13.11 -8.65
N ARG A 133 0.02 13.83 -7.65
CA ARG A 133 -0.72 14.31 -6.49
C ARG A 133 -1.86 15.25 -6.89
N LEU A 134 -1.56 16.25 -7.71
CA LEU A 134 -2.53 17.22 -8.23
C LEU A 134 -3.64 16.54 -9.04
N VAL A 135 -3.27 15.66 -9.97
CA VAL A 135 -4.24 14.97 -10.84
C VAL A 135 -5.17 14.07 -10.03
N VAL A 136 -4.63 13.27 -9.12
CA VAL A 136 -5.44 12.36 -8.29
C VAL A 136 -6.25 13.13 -7.27
N GLY A 137 -5.67 14.14 -6.62
CA GLY A 137 -6.37 15.02 -5.70
C GLY A 137 -7.56 15.72 -6.37
N ALA A 138 -7.39 16.20 -7.61
CA ALA A 138 -8.46 16.87 -8.36
C ALA A 138 -9.62 15.90 -8.64
N LYS A 139 -9.32 14.66 -9.03
CA LYS A 139 -10.33 13.61 -9.20
C LYS A 139 -11.08 13.28 -7.90
N VAL A 140 -10.39 13.31 -6.77
CA VAL A 140 -11.03 13.12 -5.46
C VAL A 140 -11.93 14.31 -5.13
N ARG A 141 -11.48 15.55 -5.38
CA ARG A 141 -12.31 16.75 -5.24
C ARG A 141 -13.55 16.70 -6.13
N ASP A 142 -13.39 16.33 -7.40
CA ASP A 142 -14.52 16.13 -8.32
C ASP A 142 -15.50 15.10 -7.75
N SER A 143 -14.99 13.98 -7.21
CA SER A 143 -15.84 12.99 -6.56
C SER A 143 -16.62 13.55 -5.37
N LEU A 144 -16.09 14.53 -4.62
CA LEU A 144 -16.80 15.20 -3.51
C LEU A 144 -17.88 16.15 -4.03
N VAL A 145 -17.60 16.87 -5.11
CA VAL A 145 -18.56 17.75 -5.78
C VAL A 145 -19.73 16.93 -6.35
N HIS A 146 -19.43 15.80 -7.01
CA HIS A 146 -20.46 14.91 -7.56
C HIS A 146 -21.29 14.21 -6.48
N SER A 147 -20.75 14.01 -5.27
CA SER A 147 -21.49 13.42 -4.14
C SER A 147 -22.33 14.41 -3.34
N ASN A 148 -22.46 15.67 -3.80
CA ASN A 148 -23.14 16.76 -3.09
C ASN A 148 -22.61 16.98 -1.65
N THR A 149 -21.28 16.92 -1.50
CA THR A 149 -20.61 17.32 -0.25
C THR A 149 -20.87 18.81 0.02
N ASP A 150 -20.86 19.18 1.30
CA ASP A 150 -21.01 20.58 1.70
C ASP A 150 -19.98 21.49 0.98
N PRO A 151 -20.41 22.53 0.26
CA PRO A 151 -19.51 23.40 -0.47
C PRO A 151 -18.47 24.08 0.42
N GLU A 152 -18.77 24.34 1.70
CA GLU A 152 -17.80 24.92 2.63
C GLU A 152 -16.63 23.96 2.92
N ILE A 153 -16.93 22.67 3.06
CA ILE A 153 -15.94 21.61 3.24
C ILE A 153 -15.09 21.47 1.98
N VAL A 154 -15.69 21.50 0.80
CA VAL A 154 -14.93 21.43 -0.46
C VAL A 154 -14.02 22.65 -0.63
N ALA A 155 -14.53 23.86 -0.32
CA ALA A 155 -13.76 25.11 -0.41
C ALA A 155 -12.55 25.14 0.54
N SER A 156 -12.63 24.45 1.68
CA SER A 156 -11.49 24.35 2.62
C SER A 156 -10.24 23.69 2.00
N PHE A 157 -10.42 22.87 0.94
CA PHE A 157 -9.32 22.23 0.22
C PHE A 157 -8.76 23.07 -0.93
N ASP A 158 -9.35 24.23 -1.23
CA ASP A 158 -8.92 25.07 -2.36
C ASP A 158 -7.52 25.64 -2.14
N LEU A 159 -7.13 25.90 -0.89
CA LEU A 159 -5.79 26.37 -0.49
C LEU A 159 -4.92 25.20 0.00
N GLY A 160 -4.31 24.46 -0.93
CA GLY A 160 -3.31 23.44 -0.60
C GLY A 160 -3.88 22.09 -0.14
N GLY A 161 -5.14 21.78 -0.42
CA GLY A 161 -5.78 20.52 -0.04
C GLY A 161 -5.40 19.29 -0.89
N ALA A 162 -4.60 19.46 -1.94
CA ALA A 162 -4.23 18.38 -2.86
C ALA A 162 -3.58 17.19 -2.14
N GLU A 163 -2.74 17.44 -1.14
CA GLU A 163 -2.05 16.39 -0.38
C GLU A 163 -3.02 15.59 0.49
N LEU A 164 -3.92 16.26 1.18
CA LEU A 164 -4.93 15.63 2.03
C LEU A 164 -5.89 14.76 1.21
N LEU A 165 -6.38 15.30 0.08
CA LEU A 165 -7.28 14.59 -0.81
C LEU A 165 -6.59 13.41 -1.51
N TYR A 166 -5.29 13.50 -1.76
CA TYR A 166 -4.52 12.41 -2.34
C TYR A 166 -4.49 11.17 -1.42
N GLU A 167 -4.44 11.35 -0.11
CA GLU A 167 -4.36 10.22 0.84
C GLU A 167 -5.67 9.43 0.93
N ILE A 168 -6.81 10.08 0.78
CA ILE A 168 -8.13 9.43 0.80
C ILE A 168 -8.57 8.85 -0.55
N ARG A 169 -7.69 8.84 -1.57
CA ARG A 169 -8.01 8.36 -2.94
C ARG A 169 -8.56 6.93 -3.02
N LEU A 170 -8.18 6.07 -2.09
CA LEU A 170 -8.54 4.64 -2.07
C LEU A 170 -9.96 4.36 -1.54
N LEU A 171 -10.60 5.38 -0.98
CA LEU A 171 -11.95 5.30 -0.41
C LEU A 171 -13.03 5.41 -1.50
N SER A 172 -14.24 4.91 -1.22
CA SER A 172 -15.41 5.12 -2.08
C SER A 172 -15.90 6.58 -2.04
N ALA A 173 -16.78 7.00 -2.95
CA ALA A 173 -17.32 8.36 -2.97
C ALA A 173 -18.00 8.75 -1.64
N SER A 174 -18.81 7.87 -1.07
CA SER A 174 -19.47 8.09 0.23
C SER A 174 -18.46 8.19 1.38
N GLN A 175 -17.42 7.36 1.37
CA GLN A 175 -16.36 7.40 2.38
C GLN A 175 -15.49 8.65 2.26
N ARG A 176 -15.26 9.14 1.03
CA ARG A 176 -14.51 10.38 0.80
C ARG A 176 -15.23 11.59 1.39
N ASP A 177 -16.55 11.68 1.24
CA ASP A 177 -17.36 12.75 1.86
C ASP A 177 -17.21 12.72 3.39
N ALA A 178 -17.44 11.57 4.02
CA ALA A 178 -17.28 11.43 5.47
C ALA A 178 -15.85 11.75 5.94
N ALA A 179 -14.84 11.21 5.26
CA ALA A 179 -13.43 11.45 5.59
C ALA A 179 -13.03 12.92 5.39
N ALA A 180 -13.49 13.57 4.32
CA ALA A 180 -13.20 14.97 4.05
C ALA A 180 -13.76 15.88 5.15
N ARG A 181 -15.01 15.64 5.58
CA ARG A 181 -15.62 16.35 6.72
C ARG A 181 -14.79 16.19 7.99
N TYR A 182 -14.38 14.95 8.29
CA TYR A 182 -13.58 14.65 9.48
C TYR A 182 -12.18 15.30 9.44
N ILE A 183 -11.52 15.29 8.28
CA ILE A 183 -10.20 15.92 8.09
C ILE A 183 -10.27 17.42 8.36
N VAL A 184 -11.30 18.10 7.85
CA VAL A 184 -11.46 19.55 8.01
C VAL A 184 -11.80 19.91 9.45
N LEU A 185 -12.72 19.16 10.06
CA LEU A 185 -13.17 19.41 11.43
C LEU A 185 -12.04 19.22 12.45
N ASN A 186 -11.21 18.18 12.28
CA ASN A 186 -10.10 17.88 13.17
C ASN A 186 -8.76 18.48 12.72
N LYS A 187 -8.74 19.27 11.63
CA LYS A 187 -7.54 19.91 11.06
C LYS A 187 -6.37 18.93 10.90
N MET A 188 -6.65 17.78 10.30
CA MET A 188 -5.65 16.72 10.17
C MET A 188 -4.56 17.06 9.14
N ASP A 189 -3.37 16.53 9.39
CA ASP A 189 -2.26 16.57 8.45
C ASP A 189 -2.34 15.44 7.41
N ALA A 190 -1.41 15.42 6.46
CA ALA A 190 -1.34 14.38 5.45
C ALA A 190 -1.13 12.98 6.06
N LYS A 191 -0.34 12.87 7.14
CA LYS A 191 -0.10 11.58 7.80
C LYS A 191 -1.37 11.06 8.49
N GLY A 192 -2.08 11.92 9.19
CA GLY A 192 -3.37 11.61 9.81
C GLY A 192 -4.44 11.25 8.78
N ALA A 193 -4.51 11.98 7.65
CA ALA A 193 -5.41 11.65 6.54
C ALA A 193 -5.11 10.27 5.95
N GLN A 194 -3.83 9.91 5.82
CA GLN A 194 -3.39 8.57 5.38
C GLN A 194 -3.79 7.47 6.37
N ASP A 195 -3.57 7.70 7.67
CA ASP A 195 -3.92 6.72 8.70
C ASP A 195 -5.44 6.54 8.80
N LEU A 196 -6.22 7.62 8.63
CA LEU A 196 -7.68 7.55 8.52
C LEU A 196 -8.13 6.76 7.29
N ALA A 197 -7.58 7.06 6.12
CA ALA A 197 -7.92 6.33 4.89
C ALA A 197 -7.61 4.83 5.04
N ARG A 198 -6.47 4.49 5.67
CA ARG A 198 -6.11 3.11 5.98
C ARG A 198 -7.07 2.49 6.98
N ALA A 199 -7.42 3.20 8.05
CA ALA A 199 -8.33 2.72 9.09
C ALA A 199 -9.71 2.38 8.52
N MET A 200 -10.32 3.30 7.76
CA MET A 200 -11.61 3.08 7.10
C MET A 200 -11.56 1.92 6.11
N LYS A 201 -10.46 1.76 5.37
CA LYS A 201 -10.33 0.66 4.40
C LYS A 201 -10.10 -0.69 5.06
N ASP A 202 -9.42 -0.72 6.20
CA ASP A 202 -9.12 -1.94 6.94
C ASP A 202 -10.31 -2.41 7.78
N PHE A 203 -11.12 -1.50 8.30
CA PHE A 203 -12.20 -1.79 9.25
C PHE A 203 -13.12 -2.97 8.87
N PRO A 204 -13.66 -3.07 7.63
CA PRO A 204 -14.53 -4.19 7.26
C PRO A 204 -13.81 -5.55 7.24
N ARG A 205 -12.48 -5.55 7.00
CA ARG A 205 -11.67 -6.78 6.96
C ARG A 205 -11.38 -7.35 8.35
N ARG A 206 -11.71 -6.60 9.41
CA ARG A 206 -11.41 -6.92 10.80
C ARG A 206 -12.63 -7.37 11.59
N ARG A 207 -13.70 -7.73 10.88
CA ARG A 207 -14.89 -8.33 11.46
C ARG A 207 -14.50 -9.59 12.25
N GLY A 208 -14.88 -9.64 13.52
CA GLY A 208 -14.54 -10.74 14.45
C GLY A 208 -13.45 -10.37 15.47
N ASP A 209 -12.79 -9.23 15.31
CA ASP A 209 -11.87 -8.73 16.33
C ASP A 209 -12.63 -8.27 17.59
N LYS A 210 -11.95 -8.31 18.75
CA LYS A 210 -12.55 -7.94 20.04
C LYS A 210 -13.13 -6.52 20.00
N PHE A 211 -14.39 -6.39 20.43
CA PHE A 211 -15.15 -5.13 20.47
C PHE A 211 -15.33 -4.44 19.11
N TRP A 212 -15.09 -5.12 17.99
CA TRP A 212 -15.31 -4.55 16.66
C TRP A 212 -16.73 -3.99 16.49
N GLU A 213 -17.73 -4.66 17.07
CA GLU A 213 -19.15 -4.26 17.03
C GLU A 213 -19.46 -2.95 17.78
N ASN A 214 -18.56 -2.51 18.66
CA ASN A 214 -18.75 -1.29 19.44
C ASN A 214 -18.32 -0.03 18.69
N PHE A 215 -17.61 -0.18 17.56
CA PHE A 215 -17.16 0.90 16.70
C PHE A 215 -18.05 0.96 15.45
N ASP A 216 -18.48 2.15 15.06
CA ASP A 216 -19.29 2.34 13.87
C ASP A 216 -18.41 2.48 12.61
N TYR A 217 -18.74 1.74 11.56
CA TYR A 217 -18.05 1.84 10.26
C TYR A 217 -18.42 3.10 9.48
N THR A 218 -19.60 3.66 9.72
CA THR A 218 -20.07 4.87 9.03
C THR A 218 -19.32 6.11 9.48
N LEU A 219 -18.78 6.09 10.70
CA LEU A 219 -18.05 7.18 11.31
C LEU A 219 -16.54 7.02 11.08
N PRO A 220 -15.88 7.97 10.41
CA PRO A 220 -14.45 7.92 10.14
C PRO A 220 -13.61 7.90 11.43
N GLY A 221 -14.01 8.66 12.46
CA GLY A 221 -13.33 8.71 13.75
C GLY A 221 -13.38 7.39 14.50
N ASP A 222 -14.50 6.67 14.49
CA ASP A 222 -14.60 5.34 15.10
C ASP A 222 -13.70 4.31 14.39
N CYS A 223 -13.59 4.39 13.06
CA CYS A 223 -12.66 3.55 12.31
C CYS A 223 -11.20 3.81 12.73
N LEU A 224 -10.83 5.08 12.89
CA LEU A 224 -9.50 5.51 13.32
C LEU A 224 -9.23 5.14 14.79
N SER A 225 -10.23 5.32 15.67
CA SER A 225 -10.20 4.90 17.06
C SER A 225 -9.95 3.39 17.18
N PHE A 226 -10.64 2.59 16.35
CA PHE A 226 -10.43 1.14 16.32
C PHE A 226 -9.02 0.76 15.86
N LEU A 227 -8.43 1.49 14.92
CA LEU A 227 -7.03 1.29 14.51
C LEU A 227 -6.08 1.49 15.71
N TYR A 228 -6.22 2.61 16.44
CA TYR A 228 -5.37 2.91 17.60
C TYR A 228 -5.62 1.96 18.77
N TYR A 229 -6.87 1.57 19.00
CA TYR A 229 -7.24 0.57 19.99
C TYR A 229 -6.52 -0.76 19.72
N ARG A 230 -6.49 -1.23 18.47
CA ARG A 230 -5.73 -2.44 18.09
C ARG A 230 -4.24 -2.30 18.34
N GLN A 231 -3.64 -1.17 17.92
CA GLN A 231 -2.21 -0.91 18.15
C GLN A 231 -1.87 -0.95 19.64
N SER A 232 -2.73 -0.42 20.50
CA SER A 232 -2.54 -0.47 21.96
C SER A 232 -2.45 -1.91 22.50
N ARG A 233 -3.16 -2.86 21.87
CA ARG A 233 -3.18 -4.27 22.29
C ARG A 233 -1.96 -5.05 21.83
N GLU A 234 -1.20 -4.52 20.88
CA GLU A 234 0.08 -5.09 20.46
C GLU A 234 1.18 -4.81 21.50
N HIS A 235 0.99 -3.80 22.36
CA HIS A 235 1.91 -3.46 23.44
C HIS A 235 1.63 -4.28 24.72
N LYS A 236 2.69 -4.55 25.50
CA LYS A 236 2.60 -5.27 26.79
C LYS A 236 1.85 -4.44 27.84
N LYS A 237 1.21 -5.13 28.80
CA LYS A 237 0.61 -4.49 29.99
C LYS A 237 1.58 -4.58 31.18
N PRO A 238 1.89 -3.48 31.89
CA PRO A 238 1.66 -2.06 31.54
C PRO A 238 2.76 -1.50 30.62
N SER A 239 2.41 -0.52 29.77
CA SER A 239 3.35 0.19 28.89
C SER A 239 2.85 1.61 28.59
N GLU A 240 3.74 2.59 28.59
CA GLU A 240 3.42 3.99 28.22
C GLU A 240 2.93 4.08 26.77
N SER A 241 3.56 3.33 25.85
CA SER A 241 3.14 3.29 24.44
C SER A 241 1.69 2.83 24.29
N ARG A 242 1.25 1.89 25.13
CA ARG A 242 -0.15 1.45 25.18
C ARG A 242 -1.08 2.58 25.63
N ALA A 243 -0.73 3.29 26.69
CA ALA A 243 -1.55 4.38 27.22
C ALA A 243 -1.70 5.50 26.18
N ASN A 244 -0.61 5.86 25.50
CA ASN A 244 -0.63 6.85 24.41
C ASN A 244 -1.55 6.40 23.26
N SER A 245 -1.45 5.15 22.80
CA SER A 245 -2.35 4.64 21.76
C SER A 245 -3.82 4.63 22.18
N LEU A 246 -4.12 4.32 23.44
CA LEU A 246 -5.50 4.39 23.95
C LEU A 246 -6.01 5.83 24.08
N GLN A 247 -5.15 6.77 24.47
CA GLN A 247 -5.51 8.18 24.50
C GLN A 247 -5.84 8.69 23.09
N MET A 248 -5.00 8.37 22.11
CA MET A 248 -5.27 8.67 20.70
C MET A 248 -6.59 8.02 20.21
N ALA A 249 -6.88 6.79 20.65
CA ALA A 249 -8.14 6.12 20.34
C ALA A 249 -9.35 6.86 20.95
N LEU A 250 -9.21 7.40 22.16
CA LEU A 250 -10.26 8.15 22.83
C LEU A 250 -10.52 9.50 22.13
N GLU A 251 -9.45 10.21 21.77
CA GLU A 251 -9.53 11.49 21.06
C GLU A 251 -10.20 11.35 19.68
N ALA A 252 -9.98 10.23 18.98
CA ALA A 252 -10.56 9.97 17.67
C ALA A 252 -12.00 9.42 17.71
N ALA A 253 -12.45 8.86 18.84
CA ALA A 253 -13.76 8.18 18.91
C ALA A 253 -14.93 9.16 18.82
N GLU A 254 -15.87 8.89 17.91
CA GLU A 254 -17.09 9.69 17.75
C GLU A 254 -18.25 9.08 18.55
N SER A 255 -18.38 7.76 18.53
CA SER A 255 -19.44 7.03 19.24
C SER A 255 -19.18 6.89 20.73
N GLU A 256 -20.23 7.09 21.53
CA GLU A 256 -20.19 6.84 22.98
C GLU A 256 -19.87 5.38 23.32
N LYS A 257 -20.28 4.44 22.44
CA LYS A 257 -19.93 3.02 22.61
C LYS A 257 -18.43 2.80 22.47
N ALA A 258 -17.82 3.38 21.44
CA ALA A 258 -16.37 3.31 21.22
C ALA A 258 -15.61 3.93 22.40
N LYS A 259 -15.99 5.14 22.82
CA LYS A 259 -15.39 5.83 23.98
C LYS A 259 -15.47 4.99 25.26
N SER A 260 -16.63 4.40 25.55
CA SER A 260 -16.81 3.59 26.77
C SER A 260 -15.88 2.37 26.81
N VAL A 261 -15.66 1.70 25.67
CA VAL A 261 -14.75 0.54 25.58
C VAL A 261 -13.30 0.97 25.78
N VAL A 262 -12.89 2.05 25.12
CA VAL A 262 -11.52 2.57 25.21
C VAL A 262 -11.22 3.08 26.63
N LEU A 263 -12.16 3.82 27.24
CA LEU A 263 -12.05 4.31 28.62
C LEU A 263 -11.91 3.17 29.62
N LYS A 264 -12.79 2.17 29.54
CA LYS A 264 -12.72 0.99 30.42
C LYS A 264 -11.36 0.29 30.31
N GLU A 265 -10.84 0.13 29.09
CA GLU A 265 -9.57 -0.54 28.87
C GLU A 265 -8.33 0.32 29.23
N LEU A 266 -8.50 1.64 29.35
CA LEU A 266 -7.52 2.56 29.90
C LEU A 266 -7.48 2.48 31.44
N GLU A 267 -8.64 2.50 32.08
CA GLU A 267 -8.80 2.41 33.54
C GLU A 267 -8.36 1.05 34.10
N GLU A 268 -8.71 -0.05 33.42
CA GLU A 268 -8.26 -1.42 33.77
C GLU A 268 -6.73 -1.57 33.71
N GLY A 269 -6.01 -0.67 33.04
CA GLY A 269 -4.55 -0.64 33.04
C GLY A 269 -3.93 -0.03 34.30
N GLY A 270 -4.72 0.73 35.08
CA GLY A 270 -4.29 1.43 36.30
C GLY A 270 -4.54 0.66 37.60
N GLU A 271 -5.56 -0.21 37.63
CA GLU A 271 -5.81 -1.06 38.80
C GLU A 271 -5.00 -2.37 38.71
N ARG A 272 -3.85 -2.42 39.41
CA ARG A 272 -3.33 -3.69 39.91
C ARG A 272 -4.35 -4.26 40.91
N LYS A 273 -5.25 -5.09 40.42
CA LYS A 273 -5.69 -6.26 41.17
C LYS A 273 -5.15 -7.48 40.43
N GLU A 274 -4.28 -8.23 41.10
CA GLU A 274 -4.20 -9.67 40.92
C GLU A 274 -5.59 -10.25 41.23
N LYS A 275 -6.51 -10.08 40.29
CA LYS A 275 -7.67 -10.95 40.14
C LYS A 275 -7.27 -11.85 39.00
N GLY A 276 -7.06 -13.12 39.37
CA GLY A 276 -6.65 -14.19 38.47
C GLY A 276 -7.35 -14.05 37.12
N ASP A 277 -6.54 -14.19 36.08
CA ASP A 277 -6.91 -14.16 34.67
C ASP A 277 -8.38 -14.51 34.50
N GLY A 278 -9.19 -13.47 34.34
CA GLY A 278 -10.60 -13.58 33.99
C GLY A 278 -10.65 -14.26 32.64
N GLU A 279 -10.79 -15.58 32.71
CA GLU A 279 -11.10 -16.57 31.69
C GLU A 279 -11.57 -15.91 30.39
N ILE A 280 -10.59 -15.51 29.56
CA ILE A 280 -10.77 -15.60 28.12
C ILE A 280 -11.08 -17.07 27.94
N ALA A 281 -12.34 -17.42 27.64
CA ALA A 281 -12.77 -18.76 27.32
C ALA A 281 -11.64 -19.42 26.53
N GLY A 282 -10.98 -20.38 27.20
CA GLY A 282 -9.61 -20.76 26.89
C GLY A 282 -9.46 -21.03 25.41
N GLY A 283 -8.85 -20.08 24.70
CA GLY A 283 -8.35 -20.35 23.37
C GLY A 283 -7.32 -21.45 23.58
N VAL A 284 -7.67 -22.69 23.23
CA VAL A 284 -6.76 -23.82 23.31
C VAL A 284 -5.48 -23.36 22.61
N PRO A 285 -4.33 -23.29 23.31
CA PRO A 285 -3.10 -22.85 22.69
C PRO A 285 -2.77 -23.87 21.61
N VAL A 286 -3.11 -23.56 20.37
CA VAL A 286 -2.75 -24.40 19.23
C VAL A 286 -1.27 -24.16 19.01
N PRO A 287 -0.39 -25.17 19.18
CA PRO A 287 1.01 -25.01 18.87
C PRO A 287 1.15 -24.80 17.36
N VAL A 288 1.32 -23.54 16.95
CA VAL A 288 1.58 -23.21 15.55
C VAL A 288 3.06 -23.44 15.28
N VAL A 289 3.37 -24.56 14.65
CA VAL A 289 4.71 -24.83 14.12
C VAL A 289 4.85 -24.06 12.80
N ARG A 290 5.69 -23.02 12.79
CA ARG A 290 6.10 -22.36 11.54
C ARG A 290 7.30 -23.10 10.99
N LEU A 291 7.12 -23.80 9.87
CA LEU A 291 8.23 -24.38 9.11
C LEU A 291 9.17 -23.26 8.66
N LYS A 292 10.47 -23.53 8.64
CA LYS A 292 11.43 -22.54 8.13
C LYS A 292 11.18 -22.35 6.63
N ILE A 293 11.30 -21.10 6.15
CA ILE A 293 11.28 -20.84 4.71
C ILE A 293 12.38 -21.73 4.07
N GLY A 294 12.02 -22.52 3.06
CA GLY A 294 12.94 -23.46 2.41
C GLY A 294 12.94 -24.89 2.99
N GLU A 295 12.37 -25.17 4.16
CA GLU A 295 12.46 -26.53 4.76
C GLU A 295 11.82 -27.63 3.88
N VAL A 296 10.67 -27.35 3.26
CA VAL A 296 10.00 -28.27 2.33
C VAL A 296 10.40 -28.01 0.88
N ALA A 297 10.71 -26.76 0.54
CA ALA A 297 11.02 -26.36 -0.84
C ALA A 297 12.47 -26.66 -1.25
N GLU A 298 13.41 -26.73 -0.29
CA GLU A 298 14.81 -27.09 -0.49
C GLU A 298 15.08 -28.56 -0.09
N ALA A 299 14.09 -29.27 0.44
CA ALA A 299 14.21 -30.69 0.71
C ALA A 299 14.40 -31.45 -0.60
N THR A 300 15.55 -32.10 -0.76
CA THR A 300 15.87 -32.91 -1.95
C THR A 300 14.97 -34.15 -2.07
N SER A 301 14.39 -34.61 -0.96
CA SER A 301 13.26 -35.53 -0.97
C SER A 301 12.41 -35.35 0.28
N VAL A 302 11.09 -35.38 0.10
CA VAL A 302 10.11 -35.56 1.18
C VAL A 302 9.59 -36.98 1.01
N VAL A 303 9.90 -37.86 1.97
CA VAL A 303 9.51 -39.27 1.90
C VAL A 303 8.47 -39.54 2.97
N VAL A 304 7.25 -39.85 2.55
CA VAL A 304 6.20 -40.37 3.42
C VAL A 304 6.15 -41.88 3.19
N LEU A 305 6.55 -42.67 4.19
CA LEU A 305 6.56 -44.13 4.10
C LEU A 305 5.33 -44.71 4.81
N PRO A 306 4.56 -45.60 4.16
CA PRO A 306 3.50 -46.33 4.84
C PRO A 306 4.10 -47.27 5.89
N VAL A 307 3.51 -47.27 7.09
CA VAL A 307 3.93 -48.14 8.21
C VAL A 307 3.02 -49.37 8.27
N CYS A 308 3.59 -50.57 8.17
CA CYS A 308 2.85 -51.83 8.37
C CYS A 308 2.83 -52.21 9.85
N ARG A 309 1.72 -52.80 10.32
CA ARG A 309 1.66 -53.38 11.68
C ARG A 309 2.63 -54.57 11.77
N SER A 310 3.35 -54.63 12.87
CA SER A 310 4.17 -55.78 13.24
C SER A 310 3.24 -56.91 13.67
N GLU A 311 2.79 -57.74 12.74
CA GLU A 311 2.31 -59.08 13.08
C GLU A 311 3.48 -60.07 12.98
N ASP A 312 3.52 -60.98 13.94
CA ASP A 312 4.69 -61.70 14.38
C ASP A 312 5.45 -62.44 13.26
N GLY A 313 6.72 -62.07 13.09
CA GLY A 313 7.77 -63.00 12.66
C GLY A 313 7.58 -63.63 11.27
N GLY A 314 7.31 -62.84 10.23
CA GLY A 314 7.32 -63.33 8.85
C GLY A 314 7.98 -62.34 7.91
N LYS A 315 8.94 -62.79 7.09
CA LYS A 315 9.39 -62.06 5.88
C LYS A 315 8.28 -62.08 4.83
N GLU A 316 7.10 -61.55 5.15
CA GLU A 316 6.08 -61.31 4.15
C GLU A 316 6.48 -60.05 3.39
N LYS A 317 6.86 -60.25 2.12
CA LYS A 317 7.15 -59.16 1.19
C LYS A 317 5.88 -58.32 1.09
N ILE A 318 5.99 -57.05 1.47
CA ILE A 318 5.00 -56.02 1.12
C ILE A 318 4.95 -55.98 -0.42
N LEU A 319 3.97 -56.65 -1.03
CA LEU A 319 3.81 -56.70 -2.49
C LEU A 319 3.07 -55.48 -3.03
N GLU A 320 2.37 -54.74 -2.17
CA GLU A 320 1.54 -53.61 -2.57
C GLU A 320 1.56 -52.54 -1.47
N ALA A 321 1.80 -51.28 -1.86
CA ALA A 321 1.72 -50.17 -0.93
C ALA A 321 0.24 -49.86 -0.64
N PRO A 322 -0.17 -49.65 0.62
CA PRO A 322 -1.54 -49.27 0.93
C PRO A 322 -1.87 -47.94 0.28
N VAL A 323 -2.91 -47.93 -0.56
CA VAL A 323 -3.42 -46.72 -1.22
C VAL A 323 -4.11 -45.87 -0.15
N GLY A 324 -3.59 -44.68 0.10
CA GLY A 324 -4.18 -43.74 1.06
C GLY A 324 -5.62 -43.40 0.68
N VAL A 325 -6.52 -43.43 1.66
CA VAL A 325 -7.89 -42.89 1.58
C VAL A 325 -7.85 -41.39 1.80
#